data_AF-A0A9P7FK35-F1
#
_entry.id   AF-A0A9P7FK35-F1
#
_cell.length_a   1.000
_cell.length_b   1.000
_cell.length_c   1.000
_cell.angle_alpha   90.00
_cell.angle_beta   90.00
_cell.angle_gamma   90.00
#
_symmetry.space_group_name_H-M   'P 1'
#
loop_
_entity.id
_entity.type
_entity.pdbx_description
1 polymer ?
#
loop_
_entity_poly.entity_id
_entity_poly.type
_entity_poly.pdbx_seq_one_letter_code
_entity_poly.pdbx_strand_id
1 'polypeptide(L)'
;MSNDSKKAATKEAMVLLEKHHINKCTGVNNVPINTFHDMHVTLKSISNKLTVLSARTGCYSLLIAVCGDTDHYLCPFVYMSDDHIGDYFQLALQQAPTDVATHLKVHCLSGVTGVVQNYKQALIDLKAQTSSLIIKRLRNPGDIGSHTEVKVLNSAWKTGTAKFWKMSKAEFEQWDKDRFQQKLLADSEGSINITQSSPIMEVPALYCPLTKQQVIRQKI
;
A
#
# COMPACT_ATOMS: atom_id res chain seq x y z
N MET A 1 50.52 23.99 39.00
CA MET A 1 49.58 24.33 37.91
C MET A 1 48.94 25.70 38.20
N SER A 2 49.33 26.74 37.46
CA SER A 2 48.75 28.09 37.59
C SER A 2 47.25 28.09 37.21
N ASN A 3 46.47 29.01 37.78
CA ASN A 3 45.03 29.16 37.48
C ASN A 3 44.76 29.39 35.98
N ASP A 4 45.71 29.99 35.26
CA ASP A 4 45.57 30.23 33.81
C ASP A 4 45.76 28.94 33.00
N SER A 5 46.62 28.03 33.47
CA SER A 5 46.79 26.70 32.87
C SER A 5 45.54 25.83 33.06
N LYS A 6 44.84 25.97 34.20
CA LYS A 6 43.54 25.29 34.42
C LYS A 6 42.45 25.81 33.48
N LYS A 7 42.34 27.13 33.31
CA LYS A 7 41.36 27.76 32.42
C LYS A 7 41.56 27.35 30.96
N ALA A 8 42.82 27.24 30.51
CA ALA A 8 43.13 26.78 29.16
C ALA A 8 42.69 25.32 28.93
N ALA A 9 42.96 24.43 29.88
CA ALA A 9 42.52 23.02 29.81
C ALA A 9 40.98 22.87 29.85
N THR A 10 40.28 23.68 30.64
CA THR A 10 38.81 23.64 30.71
C THR A 10 38.15 24.17 29.43
N LYS A 11 38.81 25.08 28.70
CA LYS A 11 38.26 25.66 27.46
C LYS A 11 38.07 24.60 26.38
N GLU A 12 39.05 23.72 26.21
CA GLU A 12 38.96 22.60 25.24
C GLU A 12 37.88 21.59 25.64
N ALA A 13 37.79 21.27 26.93
CA ALA A 13 36.75 20.39 27.47
C ALA A 13 35.35 20.98 27.30
N MET A 14 35.16 22.29 27.49
CA MET A 14 33.87 22.96 27.26
C MET A 14 33.45 22.91 25.79
N VAL A 15 34.38 23.08 24.85
CA VAL A 15 34.08 22.97 23.41
C VAL A 15 33.68 21.54 23.02
N LEU A 16 34.32 20.52 23.61
CA LEU A 16 33.95 19.12 23.43
C LEU A 16 32.56 18.82 24.00
N LEU A 17 32.23 19.34 25.18
CA LEU A 17 30.91 19.18 25.79
C LEU A 17 29.81 19.88 24.98
N GLU A 18 30.07 21.07 24.44
CA GLU A 18 29.14 21.78 23.58
C GLU A 18 28.85 20.99 22.29
N LYS A 19 29.90 20.44 21.65
CA LYS A 19 29.73 19.55 20.50
C LYS A 19 28.92 18.29 20.84
N HIS A 20 29.12 17.73 22.03
CA HIS A 20 28.35 16.58 22.50
C HIS A 20 26.88 16.94 22.77
N HIS A 21 26.63 18.12 23.33
CA HIS A 21 25.28 18.65 23.54
C HIS A 21 24.56 18.88 22.21
N ILE A 22 25.22 19.53 21.24
CA ILE A 22 24.70 19.72 19.89
C ILE A 22 24.41 18.37 19.23
N ASN A 23 25.35 17.42 19.23
CA ASN A 23 25.13 16.08 18.66
C ASN A 23 23.98 15.31 19.34
N LYS A 24 23.71 15.53 20.62
CA LYS A 24 22.57 14.93 21.32
C LYS A 24 21.24 15.63 20.97
N CYS A 25 21.26 16.93 20.73
CA CYS A 25 20.09 17.72 20.36
C CYS A 25 19.73 17.64 18.87
N THR A 26 20.73 17.53 17.99
CA THR A 26 20.58 17.54 16.52
C THR A 26 20.90 16.20 15.86
N GLY A 27 21.40 15.23 16.62
CA GLY A 27 21.61 13.87 16.13
C GLY A 27 20.26 13.23 15.80
N VAL A 28 20.16 12.58 14.64
CA VAL A 28 19.03 11.73 14.31
C VAL A 28 19.00 10.62 15.37
N ASN A 29 18.14 10.78 16.37
CA ASN A 29 18.13 9.91 17.53
C ASN A 29 17.91 8.47 17.04
N ASN A 30 18.78 7.57 17.49
CA ASN A 30 18.74 6.15 17.15
C ASN A 30 17.57 5.41 17.82
N VAL A 31 16.46 6.12 18.09
CA VAL A 31 15.25 5.63 18.77
C VAL A 31 14.77 4.32 18.16
N PRO A 32 14.74 4.14 16.81
CA PRO A 32 14.34 2.87 16.22
C PRO A 32 15.25 1.70 16.62
N ILE A 33 16.57 1.92 16.76
CA ILE A 33 17.54 0.88 17.13
C ILE A 33 17.41 0.52 18.61
N ASN A 34 17.19 1.52 19.47
CA ASN A 34 16.99 1.27 20.90
C ASN A 34 15.68 0.49 21.16
N THR A 35 14.58 0.91 20.52
CA THR A 35 13.29 0.22 20.60
C THR A 35 13.38 -1.20 20.05
N PHE A 36 14.10 -1.40 18.94
CA PHE A 36 14.36 -2.73 18.39
C PHE A 36 15.09 -3.63 19.38
N HIS A 37 16.18 -3.13 19.98
CA HIS A 37 16.98 -3.92 20.90
C HIS A 37 16.20 -4.26 22.17
N ASP A 38 15.45 -3.28 22.71
CA ASP A 38 14.59 -3.48 23.88
C ASP A 38 13.51 -4.55 23.62
N MET A 39 12.82 -4.47 22.48
CA MET A 39 11.86 -5.49 22.08
C MET A 39 12.51 -6.87 21.92
N HIS A 40 13.64 -6.98 21.23
CA HIS A 40 14.29 -8.28 21.03
C HIS A 40 14.79 -8.91 22.33
N VAL A 41 15.40 -8.12 23.22
CA VAL A 41 15.89 -8.61 24.51
C VAL A 41 14.73 -9.05 25.39
N THR A 42 13.66 -8.25 25.44
CA THR A 42 12.48 -8.55 26.25
C THR A 42 11.72 -9.77 25.71
N LEU A 43 11.47 -9.83 24.40
CA LEU A 43 10.80 -10.97 23.76
C LEU A 43 11.60 -12.26 23.91
N LYS A 44 12.94 -12.20 23.81
CA LYS A 44 13.81 -13.35 24.06
C LYS A 44 13.78 -13.81 25.52
N SER A 45 13.70 -12.87 26.46
CA SER A 45 13.53 -13.20 27.89
C SER A 45 12.18 -13.89 28.14
N ILE A 46 11.12 -13.40 27.51
CA ILE A 46 9.78 -14.00 27.60
C ILE A 46 9.77 -15.39 26.95
N SER A 47 10.35 -15.55 25.75
CA SER A 47 10.38 -16.85 25.08
C SER A 47 11.08 -17.90 25.94
N ASN A 48 12.22 -17.57 26.53
CA ASN A 48 12.94 -18.48 27.43
C ASN A 48 12.08 -18.89 28.64
N LYS A 49 11.33 -17.95 29.22
CA LYS A 49 10.41 -18.25 30.33
C LYS A 49 9.27 -19.16 29.88
N LEU A 50 8.72 -18.95 28.68
CA LEU A 50 7.69 -19.80 28.11
C LEU A 50 8.22 -21.21 27.82
N THR A 51 9.47 -21.35 27.40
CA THR A 51 10.12 -22.67 27.22
C THR A 51 10.27 -23.40 28.56
N VAL A 52 10.67 -22.69 29.61
CA VAL A 52 10.76 -23.29 30.95
C VAL A 52 9.37 -23.65 31.48
N LEU A 53 8.36 -22.84 31.18
CA LEU A 53 6.98 -23.11 31.57
C LEU A 53 6.46 -24.37 30.86
N SER A 54 6.62 -24.46 29.54
CA SER A 54 6.15 -25.61 28.75
C SER A 54 6.81 -26.91 29.24
N ALA A 55 8.11 -26.88 29.53
CA ALA A 55 8.82 -28.04 30.08
C ALA A 55 8.29 -28.49 31.45
N ARG A 56 7.83 -27.56 32.30
CA ARG A 56 7.35 -27.88 33.66
C ARG A 56 5.88 -28.31 33.69
N THR A 57 5.03 -27.70 32.88
CA THR A 57 3.57 -27.90 32.95
C THR A 57 3.00 -28.67 31.78
N GLY A 58 3.79 -28.95 30.74
CA GLY A 58 3.31 -29.55 29.49
C GLY A 58 2.42 -28.62 28.68
N CYS A 59 2.46 -27.30 28.94
CA CYS A 59 1.63 -26.34 28.22
C CYS A 59 2.27 -25.94 26.89
N TYR A 60 1.49 -25.98 25.82
CA TYR A 60 1.89 -25.46 24.50
C TYR A 60 1.59 -23.96 24.41
N SER A 61 2.62 -23.15 24.16
CA SER A 61 2.48 -21.69 24.02
C SER A 61 2.98 -21.21 22.66
N LEU A 62 2.18 -20.36 22.01
CA LEU A 62 2.50 -19.61 20.81
C LEU A 62 2.54 -18.12 21.15
N LEU A 63 3.60 -17.42 20.77
CA LEU A 63 3.72 -15.98 20.92
C LEU A 63 4.02 -15.37 19.56
N ILE A 64 3.16 -14.44 19.12
CA ILE A 64 3.36 -13.63 17.92
C ILE A 64 3.40 -12.18 18.37
N ALA A 65 4.51 -11.49 18.11
CA ALA A 65 4.66 -10.07 18.38
C ALA A 65 4.96 -9.33 17.06
N VAL A 66 4.16 -8.29 16.81
CA VAL A 66 4.14 -7.52 15.58
C VAL A 66 4.32 -6.05 15.94
N CYS A 67 5.19 -5.35 15.21
CA CYS A 67 5.34 -3.90 15.33
C CYS A 67 4.37 -3.21 14.36
N GLY A 68 3.60 -2.23 14.87
CA GLY A 68 2.59 -1.47 14.13
C GLY A 68 3.10 -0.20 13.45
N ASP A 69 4.42 0.03 13.46
CA ASP A 69 5.02 1.21 12.85
C ASP A 69 5.42 0.94 11.40
N THR A 70 5.14 1.88 10.50
CA THR A 70 5.48 1.82 9.07
C THR A 70 6.98 1.91 8.80
N ASP A 71 7.72 2.59 9.67
CA ASP A 71 9.13 2.92 9.47
C ASP A 71 10.07 1.79 9.92
N HIS A 72 9.52 0.77 10.59
CA HIS A 72 10.24 -0.36 11.12
C HIS A 72 10.14 -1.58 10.18
N TYR A 73 11.23 -1.89 9.49
CA TYR A 73 11.40 -3.09 8.64
C TYR A 73 11.46 -4.42 9.44
N LEU A 74 11.06 -4.41 10.71
CA LEU A 74 11.22 -5.55 11.59
C LEU A 74 10.31 -6.71 11.18
N CYS A 75 10.90 -7.89 11.04
CA CYS A 75 10.14 -9.12 10.85
C CYS A 75 9.32 -9.41 12.13
N PRO A 76 8.05 -9.86 12.02
CA PRO A 76 7.29 -10.32 13.17
C PRO A 76 8.06 -11.36 13.98
N PHE A 77 8.07 -11.20 15.30
CA PHE A 77 8.67 -12.18 16.18
C PHE A 77 7.66 -13.30 16.43
N VAL A 78 8.07 -14.53 16.15
CA VAL A 78 7.25 -15.73 16.34
C VAL A 78 8.03 -16.70 17.22
N TYR A 79 7.43 -17.08 18.34
CA TYR A 79 7.95 -18.12 19.23
C TYR A 79 6.94 -19.25 19.37
N MET A 80 7.44 -20.47 19.27
CA MET A 80 6.69 -21.70 19.49
C MET A 80 7.41 -22.50 20.55
N SER A 81 6.64 -23.03 21.49
CA SER A 81 7.19 -23.92 22.50
C SER A 81 7.44 -25.32 21.97
N ASP A 82 6.68 -25.73 20.94
CA ASP A 82 6.71 -27.06 20.36
C ASP A 82 6.33 -27.01 18.88
N ASP A 83 6.87 -27.94 18.09
CA ASP A 83 6.68 -28.03 16.65
C ASP A 83 5.25 -28.43 16.25
N HIS A 84 4.51 -29.10 17.14
CA HIS A 84 3.12 -29.49 16.92
C HIS A 84 2.21 -28.28 16.66
N ILE A 85 2.57 -27.11 17.20
CA ILE A 85 1.88 -25.86 16.91
C ILE A 85 2.07 -25.49 15.43
N GLY A 86 3.28 -25.62 14.89
CA GLY A 86 3.57 -25.39 13.49
C GLY A 86 2.77 -26.32 12.57
N ASP A 87 2.72 -27.60 12.91
CA ASP A 87 1.96 -28.61 12.16
C ASP A 87 0.46 -28.29 12.14
N TYR A 88 -0.11 -27.84 13.27
CA TYR A 88 -1.50 -27.41 13.32
C TYR A 88 -1.78 -26.25 12.36
N PHE A 89 -0.90 -25.24 12.31
CA PHE A 89 -1.06 -24.11 11.38
C PHE A 89 -0.97 -24.57 9.92
N GLN A 90 -0.05 -25.47 9.61
CA GLN A 90 0.10 -25.99 8.25
C GLN A 90 -1.08 -26.87 7.84
N LEU A 91 -1.64 -27.68 8.75
CA LEU A 91 -2.77 -28.56 8.47
C LEU A 91 -4.11 -27.82 8.45
N ALA A 92 -4.36 -26.95 9.42
CA ALA A 92 -5.64 -26.27 9.59
C ALA A 92 -5.76 -25.01 8.72
N LEU A 93 -4.68 -24.24 8.60
CA LEU A 93 -4.67 -22.95 7.89
C LEU A 93 -3.95 -23.00 6.54
N GLN A 94 -3.25 -24.09 6.21
CA GLN A 94 -2.42 -24.22 5.02
C GLN A 94 -1.38 -23.10 4.89
N GLN A 95 -0.97 -22.54 6.03
CA GLN A 95 -0.02 -21.44 6.08
C GLN A 95 0.99 -21.69 7.18
N ALA A 96 2.23 -21.24 6.96
CA ALA A 96 3.20 -21.22 8.02
C ALA A 96 2.77 -20.14 9.04
N PRO A 97 3.01 -20.37 10.34
CA PRO A 97 2.69 -19.38 11.37
C PRO A 97 3.46 -18.06 11.20
N THR A 98 4.63 -18.08 10.55
CA THR A 98 5.35 -16.87 10.12
C THR A 98 4.60 -16.06 9.07
N ASP A 99 3.88 -16.73 8.16
CA ASP A 99 3.07 -16.07 7.14
C ASP A 99 1.85 -15.42 7.79
N VAL A 100 1.21 -16.13 8.72
CA VAL A 100 0.11 -15.58 9.53
C VAL A 100 0.57 -14.36 10.33
N ALA A 101 1.77 -14.40 10.92
CA ALA A 101 2.33 -13.24 11.62
C ALA A 101 2.61 -12.06 10.67
N THR A 102 3.03 -12.34 9.43
CA THR A 102 3.18 -11.32 8.39
C THR A 102 1.84 -10.71 7.99
N HIS A 103 0.82 -11.54 7.79
CA HIS A 103 -0.54 -11.07 7.50
C HIS A 103 -1.11 -10.22 8.64
N LEU A 104 -0.85 -10.62 9.89
CA LEU A 104 -1.20 -9.83 11.06
C LEU A 104 -0.45 -8.49 11.08
N LYS A 105 0.84 -8.45 10.69
CA LYS A 105 1.58 -7.19 10.53
C LYS A 105 0.98 -6.28 9.48
N VAL A 106 0.69 -6.82 8.30
CA VAL A 106 0.03 -6.05 7.23
C VAL A 106 -1.31 -5.52 7.73
N HIS A 107 -2.06 -6.32 8.48
CA HIS A 107 -3.31 -5.88 9.10
C HIS A 107 -3.10 -4.75 10.11
N CYS A 108 -2.11 -4.84 10.99
CA CYS A 108 -1.81 -3.78 11.96
C CYS A 108 -1.41 -2.46 11.28
N LEU A 109 -0.71 -2.52 10.14
CA LEU A 109 -0.29 -1.33 9.40
C LEU A 109 -1.39 -0.72 8.53
N SER A 110 -2.17 -1.57 7.86
CA SER A 110 -3.08 -1.15 6.78
C SER A 110 -4.56 -1.40 7.09
N GLY A 111 -4.89 -1.93 8.27
CA GLY A 111 -6.24 -2.29 8.66
C GLY A 111 -6.82 -3.48 7.86
N VAL A 112 -8.15 -3.65 7.93
CA VAL A 112 -8.86 -4.74 7.22
C VAL A 112 -8.73 -4.60 5.70
N THR A 113 -8.68 -3.36 5.21
CA THR A 113 -8.54 -3.05 3.77
C THR A 113 -7.23 -3.60 3.21
N GLY A 114 -6.12 -3.49 3.94
CA GLY A 114 -4.82 -4.03 3.48
C GLY A 114 -4.76 -5.56 3.37
N VAL A 115 -5.59 -6.29 4.10
CA VAL A 115 -5.63 -7.77 4.07
C VAL A 115 -6.58 -8.28 2.99
N VAL A 116 -7.71 -7.58 2.77
CA VAL A 116 -8.78 -8.01 1.86
C VAL A 116 -8.57 -7.51 0.44
N GLN A 117 -7.81 -6.43 0.22
CA GLN A 117 -7.46 -5.93 -1.11
C GLN A 117 -6.41 -6.85 -1.76
N ASN A 118 -6.83 -8.06 -2.13
CA ASN A 118 -6.07 -8.91 -3.04
C ASN A 118 -5.82 -8.10 -4.30
N TYR A 119 -4.57 -7.73 -4.57
CA TYR A 119 -4.17 -7.03 -5.79
C TYR A 119 -4.76 -7.67 -7.06
N LYS A 120 -4.91 -9.01 -7.04
CA LYS A 120 -5.60 -9.79 -8.08
C LYS A 120 -7.07 -9.40 -8.23
N GLN A 121 -7.81 -9.24 -7.13
CA GLN A 121 -9.22 -8.86 -7.14
C GLN A 121 -9.39 -7.42 -7.62
N ALA A 122 -8.57 -6.49 -7.13
CA ALA A 122 -8.56 -5.11 -7.61
C ALA A 122 -8.28 -5.02 -9.13
N LEU A 123 -7.35 -5.84 -9.64
CA LEU A 123 -7.10 -5.95 -11.08
C LEU A 123 -8.29 -6.53 -11.86
N ILE A 124 -8.98 -7.54 -11.32
CA ILE A 124 -10.16 -8.14 -11.94
C ILE A 124 -11.28 -7.10 -12.02
N ASP A 125 -11.52 -6.37 -10.93
CA ASP A 125 -12.56 -5.34 -10.87
C ASP A 125 -12.25 -4.18 -11.82
N LEU A 126 -11.00 -3.73 -11.88
CA LEU A 126 -10.58 -2.68 -12.80
C LEU A 126 -10.68 -3.13 -14.27
N LYS A 127 -10.33 -4.39 -14.58
CA LYS A 127 -10.52 -4.96 -15.92
C LYS A 127 -12.00 -5.05 -16.28
N ALA A 128 -12.86 -5.43 -15.33
CA ALA A 128 -14.31 -5.51 -15.53
C ALA A 128 -14.91 -4.11 -15.81
N GLN A 129 -14.52 -3.11 -15.02
CA GLN A 129 -14.94 -1.71 -15.22
C GLN A 129 -14.44 -1.15 -16.57
N THR A 130 -13.19 -1.44 -16.92
CA THR A 130 -12.62 -1.01 -18.20
C THR A 130 -13.35 -1.68 -19.37
N SER A 131 -13.61 -2.98 -19.29
CA SER A 131 -14.37 -3.72 -20.30
C SER A 131 -15.79 -3.19 -20.46
N SER A 132 -16.48 -2.86 -19.35
CA SER A 132 -17.84 -2.33 -19.41
C SER A 132 -17.87 -0.93 -20.05
N LEU A 133 -16.89 -0.09 -19.76
CA LEU A 133 -16.72 1.22 -20.40
C LEU A 133 -16.41 1.10 -21.90
N ILE A 134 -15.52 0.18 -22.27
CA ILE A 134 -15.19 -0.11 -23.67
C ILE A 134 -16.45 -0.56 -24.42
N ILE A 135 -17.21 -1.52 -23.89
CA ILE A 135 -18.45 -1.98 -24.54
C ILE A 135 -19.47 -0.84 -24.62
N LYS A 136 -19.63 -0.03 -23.58
CA LYS A 136 -20.57 1.11 -23.58
C LYS A 136 -20.20 2.15 -24.64
N ARG A 137 -18.91 2.47 -24.79
CA ARG A 137 -18.42 3.51 -25.72
C ARG A 137 -18.30 3.02 -27.16
N LEU A 138 -17.98 1.75 -27.37
CA LEU A 138 -17.72 1.18 -28.71
C LEU A 138 -18.94 0.52 -29.36
N ARG A 139 -20.16 0.69 -28.79
CA ARG A 139 -21.42 0.25 -29.41
C ARG A 139 -21.65 0.84 -30.79
N ASN A 140 -21.09 2.02 -31.08
CA ASN A 140 -21.16 2.67 -32.38
C ASN A 140 -19.74 3.02 -32.86
N PRO A 141 -19.28 2.49 -34.00
CA PRO A 141 -17.98 2.83 -34.55
C PRO A 141 -17.84 4.30 -34.96
N GLY A 142 -18.96 5.01 -35.19
CA GLY A 142 -18.96 6.45 -35.50
C GLY A 142 -18.72 7.37 -34.29
N ASP A 143 -18.85 6.87 -33.07
CA ASP A 143 -18.59 7.65 -31.84
C ASP A 143 -17.13 7.54 -31.37
N ILE A 144 -16.29 6.81 -32.12
CA ILE A 144 -14.87 6.63 -31.85
C ILE A 144 -14.10 7.83 -32.40
N GLY A 145 -13.82 8.81 -31.53
CA GLY A 145 -13.13 10.04 -31.90
C GLY A 145 -11.61 9.97 -31.69
N SER A 146 -11.10 8.99 -30.94
CA SER A 146 -9.71 8.94 -30.52
C SER A 146 -8.94 7.74 -31.09
N HIS A 147 -7.72 7.98 -31.55
CA HIS A 147 -6.79 6.93 -31.99
C HIS A 147 -6.51 5.87 -30.91
N THR A 148 -6.55 6.26 -29.63
CA THR A 148 -6.39 5.33 -28.51
C THR A 148 -7.55 4.34 -28.44
N GLU A 149 -8.78 4.80 -28.64
CA GLU A 149 -10.00 3.97 -28.65
C GLU A 149 -9.98 2.98 -29.82
N VAL A 150 -9.51 3.41 -31.00
CA VAL A 150 -9.31 2.53 -32.17
C VAL A 150 -8.29 1.44 -31.88
N LYS A 151 -7.17 1.76 -31.22
CA LYS A 151 -6.15 0.76 -30.83
C LYS A 151 -6.70 -0.26 -29.84
N VAL A 152 -7.47 0.19 -28.85
CA VAL A 152 -8.14 -0.69 -27.88
C VAL A 152 -9.13 -1.61 -28.60
N LEU A 153 -9.95 -1.07 -29.49
CA LEU A 153 -10.89 -1.86 -30.28
C LEU A 153 -10.19 -2.92 -31.15
N ASN A 154 -9.12 -2.53 -31.84
CA ASN A 154 -8.32 -3.45 -32.66
C ASN A 154 -7.71 -4.59 -31.82
N SER A 155 -7.23 -4.27 -30.61
CA SER A 155 -6.74 -5.29 -29.69
C SER A 155 -7.85 -6.25 -29.23
N ALA A 156 -9.02 -5.71 -28.85
CA ALA A 156 -10.18 -6.49 -28.42
C ALA A 156 -10.75 -7.40 -29.52
N TRP A 157 -10.67 -6.95 -30.78
CA TRP A 157 -11.02 -7.76 -31.95
C TRP A 157 -10.05 -8.92 -32.14
N LYS A 158 -8.74 -8.65 -32.10
CA LYS A 158 -7.68 -9.67 -32.25
C LYS A 158 -7.71 -10.72 -31.13
N THR A 159 -8.09 -10.33 -29.91
CA THR A 159 -8.22 -11.25 -28.78
C THR A 159 -9.57 -11.98 -28.74
N GLY A 160 -10.49 -11.70 -29.67
CA GLY A 160 -11.83 -12.30 -29.71
C GLY A 160 -12.78 -11.83 -28.60
N THR A 161 -12.40 -10.79 -27.86
CA THR A 161 -13.17 -10.22 -26.74
C THR A 161 -14.34 -9.37 -27.23
N ALA A 162 -14.24 -8.78 -28.43
CA ALA A 162 -15.31 -8.05 -29.09
C ALA A 162 -15.64 -8.69 -30.44
N LYS A 163 -16.94 -8.78 -30.77
CA LYS A 163 -17.45 -9.24 -32.06
C LYS A 163 -18.45 -8.21 -32.58
N PHE A 164 -18.41 -7.97 -33.89
CA PHE A 164 -19.37 -7.13 -34.58
C PHE A 164 -20.34 -8.05 -35.30
N TRP A 165 -21.63 -7.79 -35.10
CA TRP A 165 -22.66 -8.38 -35.95
C TRP A 165 -23.20 -7.29 -36.85
N LYS A 166 -23.52 -7.65 -38.10
CA LYS A 166 -24.17 -6.76 -39.04
C LYS A 166 -25.67 -6.76 -38.75
N MET A 167 -26.17 -5.67 -38.16
CA MET A 167 -27.61 -5.50 -37.92
C MET A 167 -28.40 -5.55 -39.23
N SER A 168 -29.61 -6.12 -39.16
CA SER A 168 -30.59 -6.00 -40.24
C SER A 168 -31.09 -4.55 -40.35
N LYS A 169 -31.70 -4.19 -41.49
CA LYS A 169 -32.18 -2.82 -41.69
C LYS A 169 -33.24 -2.40 -40.66
N ALA A 170 -34.14 -3.32 -40.31
CA ALA A 170 -35.18 -3.09 -39.30
C ALA A 170 -34.58 -2.94 -37.89
N GLU A 171 -33.60 -3.78 -37.53
CA GLU A 171 -32.87 -3.67 -36.26
C GLU A 171 -32.13 -2.34 -36.15
N PHE A 172 -31.49 -1.89 -37.24
CA PHE A 172 -30.77 -0.63 -37.28
C PHE A 172 -31.70 0.56 -37.07
N GLU A 173 -32.86 0.59 -37.74
CA GLU A 173 -33.84 1.68 -37.58
C GLU A 173 -34.41 1.75 -36.15
N GLN A 174 -34.60 0.60 -35.50
CA GLN A 174 -35.04 0.54 -34.11
C GLN A 174 -33.94 1.03 -33.15
N TRP A 175 -32.69 0.59 -33.36
CA TRP A 175 -31.54 1.05 -32.61
C TRP A 175 -31.29 2.56 -32.75
N ASP A 176 -31.44 3.12 -33.95
CA ASP A 176 -31.25 4.55 -34.21
C ASP A 176 -32.31 5.40 -33.52
N LYS A 177 -33.57 4.94 -33.50
CA LYS A 177 -34.66 5.57 -32.73
C LYS A 177 -34.40 5.56 -31.23
N ASP A 178 -34.00 4.41 -30.67
CA ASP A 178 -33.70 4.28 -29.25
C ASP A 178 -32.53 5.17 -28.84
N ARG A 179 -31.49 5.25 -29.67
CA ARG A 179 -30.32 6.14 -29.47
C ARG A 179 -30.73 7.61 -29.48
N PHE A 180 -31.56 8.01 -30.46
CA PHE A 180 -32.05 9.38 -30.56
C PHE A 180 -32.88 9.77 -29.33
N GLN A 181 -33.76 8.87 -28.86
CA GLN A 181 -34.55 9.06 -27.65
C GLN A 181 -33.68 9.16 -26.39
N GLN A 182 -32.68 8.29 -26.22
CA GLN A 182 -31.75 8.37 -25.08
C GLN A 182 -30.97 9.68 -25.04
N LYS A 183 -30.59 10.22 -26.21
CA LYS A 183 -29.88 11.50 -26.28
C LYS A 183 -30.80 12.68 -25.92
N LEU A 184 -32.04 12.66 -26.40
CA LEU A 184 -33.08 13.62 -26.01
C LEU A 184 -33.36 13.61 -24.50
N LEU A 185 -33.41 12.44 -23.89
CA LEU A 185 -33.60 12.30 -22.43
C LEU A 185 -32.40 12.84 -21.65
N ALA A 186 -31.16 12.54 -22.08
CA ALA A 186 -29.94 13.05 -21.46
C ALA A 186 -29.81 14.59 -21.53
N ASP A 187 -30.27 15.20 -22.62
CA ASP A 187 -30.26 16.66 -22.77
C ASP A 187 -31.37 17.34 -21.93
N SER A 188 -32.48 16.63 -21.65
CA SER A 188 -33.57 17.13 -20.78
C SER A 188 -33.24 17.11 -19.28
N GLU A 189 -32.39 16.18 -18.83
CA GLU A 189 -31.92 16.10 -17.43
C GLU A 189 -30.80 17.12 -17.12
N GLY A 190 -30.24 17.79 -18.14
CA GLY A 190 -29.21 18.82 -17.99
C GLY A 190 -29.70 20.22 -17.59
N SER A 191 -31.00 20.41 -17.36
CA SER A 191 -31.63 21.74 -17.23
C SER A 191 -32.16 22.10 -15.83
N ILE A 192 -31.89 21.34 -14.78
CA ILE A 192 -32.27 21.72 -13.41
C ILE A 192 -31.15 21.38 -12.41
N ASN A 193 -30.27 22.35 -12.14
CA ASN A 193 -30.00 22.87 -10.78
C ASN A 193 -28.76 23.80 -10.78
N ILE A 194 -29.01 25.11 -10.66
CA ILE A 194 -28.04 26.06 -10.11
C ILE A 194 -28.57 26.51 -8.73
N THR A 195 -27.70 26.34 -7.72
CA THR A 195 -27.68 26.91 -6.36
C THR A 195 -28.34 26.11 -5.23
N GLN A 196 -27.51 25.44 -4.42
CA GLN A 196 -27.30 25.81 -3.00
C GLN A 196 -25.97 25.23 -2.43
N SER A 197 -25.06 26.18 -2.12
CA SER A 197 -24.01 26.26 -1.08
C SER A 197 -23.12 25.07 -0.67
N SER A 198 -21.81 25.34 -0.74
CA SER A 198 -20.59 24.58 -0.39
C SER A 198 -20.45 24.06 1.07
N PRO A 199 -19.40 23.26 1.38
CA PRO A 199 -18.11 23.87 1.72
C PRO A 199 -16.88 23.24 1.03
N ILE A 200 -15.90 24.09 0.83
CA ILE A 200 -14.52 23.80 0.48
C ILE A 200 -13.91 22.87 1.53
N MET A 201 -13.32 21.75 1.12
CA MET A 201 -12.24 21.10 1.85
C MET A 201 -11.14 20.72 0.87
N GLU A 202 -9.94 21.14 1.22
CA GLU A 202 -8.70 21.13 0.45
C GLU A 202 -8.34 19.73 -0.07
N VAL A 203 -7.86 19.69 -1.31
CA VAL A 203 -7.14 18.55 -1.86
C VAL A 203 -5.69 18.64 -1.38
N PRO A 204 -5.15 17.68 -0.61
CA PRO A 204 -3.71 17.63 -0.40
C PRO A 204 -3.05 17.22 -1.71
N ALA A 205 -2.21 18.11 -2.24
CA ALA A 205 -1.30 17.79 -3.33
C ALA A 205 -0.33 16.69 -2.86
N LEU A 206 -0.64 15.42 -3.15
CA LEU A 206 0.36 14.35 -3.09
C LEU A 206 1.20 14.40 -4.36
N TYR A 207 2.20 15.27 -4.27
CA TYR A 207 3.42 15.28 -5.04
C TYR A 207 4.01 13.86 -5.07
N CYS A 208 4.08 13.25 -6.26
CA CYS A 208 4.81 12.01 -6.48
C CYS A 208 6.06 12.35 -7.32
N PRO A 209 7.26 12.47 -6.72
CA PRO A 209 8.47 12.63 -7.49
C PRO A 209 9.09 11.25 -7.73
N LEU A 210 8.73 10.63 -8.86
CA LEU A 210 9.60 9.61 -9.45
C LEU A 210 10.20 10.15 -10.74
N THR A 211 11.37 10.74 -10.53
CA THR A 211 12.61 10.46 -11.26
C THR A 211 12.49 10.46 -12.79
N LYS A 212 12.58 11.64 -13.39
CA LYS A 212 13.17 11.76 -14.72
C LYS A 212 14.69 11.57 -14.60
N GLN A 213 15.15 10.43 -15.08
CA GLN A 213 16.49 10.29 -15.62
C GLN A 213 16.76 11.44 -16.61
N GLN A 214 17.78 12.25 -16.35
CA GLN A 214 18.51 12.95 -17.40
C GLN A 214 20.02 12.84 -17.13
N VAL A 215 20.62 11.94 -17.91
CA VAL A 215 21.95 11.97 -18.50
C VAL A 215 22.58 13.38 -18.51
N ILE A 216 23.69 13.59 -17.80
CA ILE A 216 24.75 14.55 -18.19
C ILE A 216 26.14 13.99 -17.82
N ARG A 217 26.82 13.53 -18.88
CA ARG A 217 28.24 13.74 -19.27
C ARG A 217 29.37 13.72 -18.22
N GLN A 218 30.26 12.76 -18.48
CA GLN A 218 31.71 12.84 -18.29
C GLN A 218 32.29 14.20 -18.74
N LYS A 219 33.10 14.82 -17.88
CA LYS A 219 34.34 15.55 -18.21
C LYS A 219 34.96 16.04 -16.89
N ILE A 220 36.00 15.35 -16.43
CA ILE A 220 37.37 15.82 -16.09
C ILE A 220 38.17 14.55 -15.82
#